data_AF-Q1DFP0-F1
#
_entry.id   AF-Q1DFP0-F1
#
_cell.length_a   1.000
_cell.length_b   1.000
_cell.length_c   1.000
_cell.angle_alpha   90.00
_cell.angle_beta   90.00
_cell.angle_gamma   90.00
#
_symmetry.space_group_name_H-M   'P 1'
#
loop_
_entity.id
_entity.type
_entity.pdbx_description
1 polymer ?
#
loop_
_entity_poly.entity_id
_entity_poly.type
_entity_poly.pdbx_seq_one_letter_code
_entity_poly.pdbx_strand_id
1 'polypeptide(L)'
;MRFFEVLEDEATRNTGRIDGVSPWCIPSIDCTVCGGYGGLGEAYPTVDLARFAHRALLEEPRSQQALSLEAYRHLCEQLRPWVPPAAPLEPGTQLGPVVGKAKGRFGDFYFQAPWAPWIRISALEKLHAAGVRGLHGAPGDLGYRGQPAPPLHCLEVLVHGALHPTSHTPDWQAPCPRCGSHRNGYPSESAVLAASTLPENIDLFRLRDFKTVIVASERFVEAVKQLRLSDIAFRELSVRPG
;
A
#
# COMPACT_ATOMS: atom_id res chain seq x y z
N MET A 1 2.15 22.33 -6.96
CA MET A 1 1.27 21.15 -7.02
C MET A 1 0.85 20.81 -5.61
N ARG A 2 -0.45 20.66 -5.36
CA ARG A 2 -0.98 20.28 -4.04
C ARG A 2 -0.98 18.76 -3.87
N PHE A 3 -1.03 18.30 -2.63
CA PHE A 3 -1.05 16.88 -2.26
C PHE A 3 -2.12 16.62 -1.22
N PHE A 4 -2.68 15.41 -1.26
CA PHE A 4 -3.85 15.05 -0.47
C PHE A 4 -3.67 13.65 0.10
N GLU A 5 -4.02 13.46 1.36
CA GLU A 5 -4.23 12.14 1.92
C GLU A 5 -5.49 11.52 1.33
N VAL A 6 -5.39 10.26 0.94
CA VAL A 6 -6.50 9.46 0.41
C VAL A 6 -7.18 8.73 1.55
N LEU A 7 -8.49 8.86 1.60
CA LEU A 7 -9.34 8.28 2.62
C LEU A 7 -10.47 7.48 1.94
N GLU A 8 -11.03 6.52 2.67
CA GLU A 8 -12.32 5.92 2.30
C GLU A 8 -13.44 6.94 2.51
N ASP A 9 -14.38 7.02 1.57
CA ASP A 9 -15.59 7.84 1.75
C ASP A 9 -16.64 7.06 2.56
N GLU A 10 -16.62 7.27 3.88
CA GLU A 10 -17.54 6.64 4.84
C GLU A 10 -19.02 7.04 4.62
N ALA A 11 -19.30 8.11 3.86
CA ALA A 11 -20.68 8.52 3.56
C ALA A 11 -21.37 7.61 2.52
N THR A 12 -20.61 6.73 1.87
CA THR A 12 -21.13 5.85 0.81
C THR A 12 -21.89 4.65 1.40
N ARG A 13 -23.00 4.26 0.75
CA ARG A 13 -23.80 3.07 1.12
C ARG A 13 -23.24 1.77 0.51
N ASN A 14 -21.92 1.71 0.36
CA ASN A 14 -21.26 0.55 -0.21
C ASN A 14 -21.35 -0.63 0.78
N THR A 15 -21.61 -1.85 0.27
CA THR A 15 -21.71 -3.08 1.08
C THR A 15 -20.62 -4.10 0.73
N GLY A 16 -19.64 -3.68 -0.07
CA GLY A 16 -18.58 -4.49 -0.60
C GLY A 16 -17.72 -5.07 0.50
N ARG A 17 -17.38 -6.35 0.35
CA ARG A 17 -16.43 -7.02 1.22
C ARG A 17 -15.59 -7.98 0.41
N ILE A 18 -14.27 -7.82 0.52
CA ILE A 18 -13.28 -8.78 0.03
C ILE A 18 -12.75 -9.55 1.25
N ASP A 19 -12.89 -10.86 1.20
CA ASP A 19 -12.26 -11.83 2.09
C ASP A 19 -11.21 -12.57 1.26
N GLY A 20 -10.05 -11.94 1.11
CA GLY A 20 -8.97 -12.41 0.28
C GLY A 20 -7.62 -12.02 0.86
N VAL A 21 -6.62 -12.84 0.55
CA VAL A 21 -5.26 -12.70 1.03
C VAL A 21 -4.30 -12.81 -0.13
N SER A 22 -3.12 -12.20 0.00
CA SER A 22 -2.04 -12.50 -0.94
C SER A 22 -1.48 -13.89 -0.63
N PRO A 23 -1.12 -14.69 -1.64
CA PRO A 23 -0.61 -16.05 -1.43
C PRO A 23 0.75 -16.07 -0.72
N TRP A 24 1.50 -14.97 -0.80
CA TRP A 24 2.83 -14.86 -0.23
C TRP A 24 2.94 -13.63 0.67
N CYS A 25 3.67 -13.79 1.77
CA CYS A 25 3.95 -12.75 2.75
C CYS A 25 5.40 -12.86 3.20
N ILE A 26 6.12 -11.72 3.24
CA ILE A 26 7.47 -11.70 3.82
C ILE A 26 7.35 -11.96 5.33
N PRO A 27 8.06 -12.95 5.90
CA PRO A 27 7.92 -13.26 7.31
C PRO A 27 8.39 -12.13 8.22
N SER A 28 7.88 -12.12 9.46
CA SER A 28 8.35 -11.22 10.52
C SER A 28 9.83 -11.48 10.87
N ILE A 29 10.48 -10.54 11.56
CA ILE A 29 11.85 -10.72 12.08
C ILE A 29 11.78 -10.81 13.59
N ASP A 30 12.52 -11.74 14.19
CA ASP A 30 12.79 -11.74 15.63
C ASP A 30 13.98 -10.82 15.92
N CYS A 31 13.69 -9.55 16.23
CA CYS A 31 14.72 -8.58 16.56
C CYS A 31 14.91 -8.48 18.07
N THR A 32 16.02 -8.98 18.58
CA THR A 32 16.31 -8.98 20.03
C THR A 32 16.53 -7.58 20.64
N VAL A 33 16.46 -6.50 19.84
CA VAL A 33 16.62 -5.11 20.32
C VAL A 33 15.25 -4.44 20.54
N CYS A 34 14.31 -4.61 19.60
CA CYS A 34 13.00 -3.94 19.64
C CYS A 34 11.81 -4.91 19.65
N GLY A 35 12.07 -6.22 19.78
CA GLY A 35 11.09 -7.30 19.72
C GLY A 35 10.67 -7.71 18.31
N GLY A 36 11.08 -6.95 17.28
CA GLY A 36 10.65 -7.17 15.91
C GLY A 36 9.21 -6.71 15.65
N TYR A 37 8.91 -6.37 14.40
CA TYR A 37 7.55 -6.02 13.97
C TYR A 37 7.41 -6.23 12.47
N GLY A 38 6.22 -6.62 12.03
CA GLY A 38 5.82 -6.64 10.62
C GLY A 38 5.41 -5.24 10.17
N GLY A 39 5.92 -4.77 9.05
CA GLY A 39 5.37 -3.62 8.33
C GLY A 39 3.89 -3.82 7.99
N LEU A 40 3.18 -2.70 7.83
CA LEU A 40 1.78 -2.64 7.41
C LEU A 40 1.68 -1.72 6.20
N GLY A 41 0.92 -2.15 5.21
CA GLY A 41 0.58 -1.33 4.05
C GLY A 41 1.19 -1.79 2.75
N GLU A 42 2.41 -2.33 2.76
CA GLU A 42 3.08 -2.76 1.54
C GLU A 42 2.43 -4.01 0.94
N ALA A 43 1.98 -3.86 -0.30
CA ALA A 43 1.49 -4.94 -1.12
C ALA A 43 1.97 -4.75 -2.56
N TYR A 44 2.51 -5.80 -3.14
CA TYR A 44 2.91 -5.86 -4.55
C TYR A 44 2.09 -6.94 -5.25
N PRO A 45 0.82 -6.66 -5.56
CA PRO A 45 -0.09 -7.66 -6.11
C PRO A 45 0.28 -8.07 -7.54
N THR A 46 1.17 -7.34 -8.21
CA THR A 46 1.66 -7.69 -9.55
C THR A 46 2.78 -8.74 -9.53
N VAL A 47 3.33 -9.07 -8.37
CA VAL A 47 4.49 -9.95 -8.22
C VAL A 47 4.09 -11.42 -8.38
N ASP A 48 4.71 -12.12 -9.33
CA ASP A 48 4.52 -13.56 -9.51
C ASP A 48 5.74 -14.34 -8.99
N LEU A 49 5.53 -15.09 -7.90
CA LEU A 49 6.54 -15.96 -7.29
C LEU A 49 6.33 -17.44 -7.59
N ALA A 50 5.48 -17.80 -8.56
CA ALA A 50 5.22 -19.20 -8.89
C ALA A 50 6.51 -20.00 -9.17
N ARG A 51 7.52 -19.34 -9.75
CA ARG A 51 8.83 -19.92 -10.08
C ARG A 51 9.94 -19.62 -9.07
N PHE A 52 9.63 -18.93 -7.97
CA PHE A 52 10.62 -18.65 -6.94
C PHE A 52 10.92 -19.91 -6.12
N ALA A 53 12.20 -20.29 -6.06
CA ALA A 53 12.64 -21.55 -5.45
C ALA A 53 12.26 -21.65 -3.96
N HIS A 54 12.26 -20.53 -3.24
CA HIS A 54 11.99 -20.48 -1.80
C HIS A 54 10.57 -19.97 -1.48
N ARG A 55 9.63 -20.01 -2.45
CA ARG A 55 8.25 -19.49 -2.26
C ARG A 55 7.56 -20.06 -1.03
N ALA A 56 7.84 -21.32 -0.68
CA ALA A 56 7.21 -21.97 0.45
C ALA A 56 7.60 -21.35 1.82
N LEU A 57 8.63 -20.50 1.89
CA LEU A 57 8.93 -19.70 3.10
C LEU A 57 7.96 -18.52 3.26
N LEU A 58 7.34 -18.09 2.17
CA LEU A 58 6.44 -16.94 2.09
C LEU A 58 4.97 -17.36 2.21
N GLU A 59 4.68 -18.65 2.12
CA GLU A 59 3.33 -19.22 2.23
C GLU A 59 3.00 -19.53 3.69
N GLU A 60 1.73 -19.41 4.06
CA GLU A 60 1.28 -19.87 5.37
C GLU A 60 1.42 -21.40 5.53
N PRO A 61 1.71 -21.90 6.74
CA PRO A 61 1.93 -21.14 7.98
C PRO A 61 3.38 -20.65 8.14
N ARG A 62 4.29 -20.95 7.21
CA ARG A 62 5.73 -20.65 7.37
C ARG A 62 6.01 -19.16 7.42
N SER A 63 5.26 -18.36 6.66
CA SER A 63 5.36 -16.89 6.72
C SER A 63 5.00 -16.30 8.08
N GLN A 64 4.30 -17.05 8.95
CA GLN A 64 3.98 -16.63 10.31
C GLN A 64 5.14 -16.87 11.29
N GLN A 65 6.19 -17.59 10.88
CA GLN A 65 7.36 -17.84 11.70
C GLN A 65 8.38 -16.72 11.52
N ALA A 66 8.82 -16.13 12.63
CA ALA A 66 9.82 -15.08 12.60
C ALA A 66 11.18 -15.60 12.11
N LEU A 67 11.81 -14.87 11.20
CA LEU A 67 13.16 -15.14 10.73
C LEU A 67 14.20 -14.44 11.58
N SER A 68 15.42 -15.00 11.59
CA SER A 68 16.59 -14.23 12.01
C SER A 68 16.82 -13.07 11.05
N LEU A 69 17.45 -11.99 11.52
CA LEU A 69 17.77 -10.83 10.69
C LEU A 69 18.63 -11.20 9.46
N GLU A 70 19.53 -12.16 9.60
CA GLU A 70 20.39 -12.64 8.51
C GLU A 70 19.59 -13.41 7.46
N ALA A 71 18.74 -14.35 7.88
CA ALA A 71 17.87 -15.10 6.98
C ALA A 71 16.89 -14.17 6.23
N TYR A 72 16.34 -13.16 6.93
CA TYR A 72 15.50 -12.14 6.32
C TYR A 72 16.26 -11.32 5.26
N ARG A 73 17.49 -10.87 5.55
CA ARG A 73 18.31 -10.12 4.57
C ARG A 73 18.60 -10.95 3.33
N HIS A 74 18.99 -12.21 3.51
CA HIS A 74 19.24 -13.12 2.40
C HIS A 74 17.98 -13.36 1.55
N LEU A 75 16.83 -13.55 2.20
CA LEU A 75 15.54 -13.67 1.52
C LEU A 75 15.22 -12.40 0.69
N CYS A 76 15.46 -11.21 1.24
CA CYS A 76 15.24 -9.95 0.52
C CYS A 76 16.15 -9.80 -0.71
N GLU A 77 17.42 -10.23 -0.63
CA GLU A 77 18.35 -10.26 -1.75
C GLU A 77 17.84 -11.18 -2.86
N GLN A 78 17.39 -12.39 -2.50
CA GLN A 78 16.83 -13.36 -3.45
C GLN A 78 15.50 -12.91 -4.07
N LEU A 79 14.67 -12.22 -3.30
CA LEU A 79 13.40 -11.67 -3.77
C LEU A 79 13.59 -10.47 -4.69
N ARG A 80 14.68 -9.71 -4.55
CA ARG A 80 14.85 -8.42 -5.23
C ARG A 80 14.57 -8.43 -6.74
N PRO A 81 14.95 -9.45 -7.53
CA PRO A 81 14.65 -9.51 -8.96
C PRO A 81 13.17 -9.68 -9.31
N TRP A 82 12.33 -10.09 -8.35
CA TRP A 82 10.93 -10.48 -8.58
C TRP A 82 9.93 -9.37 -8.29
N VAL A 83 10.39 -8.25 -7.77
CA VAL A 83 9.59 -7.19 -7.14
C VAL A 83 9.91 -5.85 -7.78
N PRO A 84 9.02 -4.84 -7.71
CA PRO A 84 9.28 -3.55 -8.34
C PRO A 84 10.61 -2.93 -7.87
N PRO A 85 11.35 -2.25 -8.76
CA PRO A 85 12.61 -1.61 -8.40
C PRO A 85 12.43 -0.63 -7.24
N ALA A 86 13.39 -0.61 -6.32
CA ALA A 86 13.39 0.23 -5.11
C ALA A 86 12.20 0.03 -4.15
N ALA A 87 11.32 -0.93 -4.40
CA ALA A 87 10.20 -1.25 -3.51
C ALA A 87 10.73 -1.78 -2.17
N PRO A 88 10.33 -1.22 -1.02
CA PRO A 88 10.73 -1.76 0.27
C PRO A 88 10.22 -3.19 0.45
N LEU A 89 11.09 -4.08 0.96
CA LEU A 89 10.76 -5.48 1.24
C LEU A 89 10.66 -5.70 2.73
N GLU A 90 9.76 -4.99 3.38
CA GLU A 90 9.64 -5.08 4.83
C GLU A 90 8.97 -6.38 5.28
N PRO A 91 9.24 -6.81 6.51
CA PRO A 91 8.50 -7.92 7.09
C PRO A 91 6.99 -7.64 7.01
N GLY A 92 6.15 -8.62 6.74
CA GLY A 92 4.70 -8.44 6.55
C GLY A 92 4.27 -7.99 5.15
N THR A 93 5.20 -7.60 4.26
CA THR A 93 4.89 -7.23 2.87
C THR A 93 4.13 -8.35 2.17
N GLN A 94 2.97 -8.00 1.59
CA GLN A 94 2.11 -8.91 0.85
C GLN A 94 2.56 -8.99 -0.62
N LEU A 95 2.63 -10.20 -1.18
CA LEU A 95 3.16 -10.45 -2.52
C LEU A 95 2.17 -11.29 -3.35
N GLY A 96 1.93 -10.83 -4.57
CA GLY A 96 1.16 -11.51 -5.59
C GLY A 96 -0.35 -11.27 -5.56
N PRO A 97 -1.06 -11.72 -6.62
CA PRO A 97 -2.46 -11.41 -6.81
C PRO A 97 -3.29 -11.92 -5.64
N VAL A 98 -4.14 -11.05 -5.10
CA VAL A 98 -5.01 -11.43 -3.99
C VAL A 98 -6.02 -12.48 -4.45
N VAL A 99 -6.09 -13.59 -3.72
CA VAL A 99 -7.02 -14.71 -3.97
C VAL A 99 -8.04 -14.75 -2.86
N GLY A 100 -9.32 -14.94 -3.19
CA GLY A 100 -10.34 -15.07 -2.16
C GLY A 100 -11.77 -15.00 -2.65
N LYS A 101 -12.63 -14.46 -1.79
CA LYS A 101 -14.06 -14.28 -2.05
C LYS A 101 -14.43 -12.82 -1.96
N ALA A 102 -15.39 -12.42 -2.76
CA ALA A 102 -15.96 -11.09 -2.67
C ALA A 102 -17.50 -11.13 -2.76
N LYS A 103 -18.14 -10.16 -2.10
CA LYS A 103 -19.59 -10.03 -2.02
C LYS A 103 -20.00 -8.58 -1.83
N GLY A 104 -21.28 -8.29 -2.08
CA GLY A 104 -21.85 -6.96 -1.92
C GLY A 104 -21.76 -6.14 -3.21
N ARG A 105 -22.13 -4.86 -3.11
CA ARG A 105 -21.87 -3.88 -4.18
C ARG A 105 -20.47 -3.31 -3.95
N PHE A 106 -19.88 -2.68 -4.95
CA PHE A 106 -18.62 -1.93 -4.81
C PHE A 106 -18.81 -0.61 -5.55
N GLY A 107 -18.26 0.51 -5.09
CA GLY A 107 -18.11 1.71 -5.91
C GLY A 107 -16.94 1.58 -6.88
N ASP A 108 -16.43 2.71 -7.37
CA ASP A 108 -15.26 2.72 -8.26
C ASP A 108 -13.97 2.43 -7.50
N PHE A 109 -13.85 2.92 -6.27
CA PHE A 109 -12.84 2.53 -5.30
C PHE A 109 -13.43 1.63 -4.20
N TYR A 110 -12.56 0.87 -3.53
CA TYR A 110 -12.88 0.09 -2.34
C TYR A 110 -11.63 -0.04 -1.47
N PHE A 111 -11.78 0.03 -0.16
CA PHE A 111 -10.65 -0.10 0.78
C PHE A 111 -10.87 -1.35 1.62
N GLN A 112 -10.09 -2.41 1.37
CA GLN A 112 -10.13 -3.61 2.23
C GLN A 112 -9.60 -3.30 3.64
N ALA A 113 -8.66 -2.38 3.68
CA ALA A 113 -8.19 -1.61 4.82
C ALA A 113 -7.89 -0.19 4.31
N PRO A 114 -7.73 0.83 5.17
CA PRO A 114 -7.43 2.20 4.74
C PRO A 114 -6.22 2.31 3.80
N TRP A 115 -5.30 1.36 3.91
CA TRP A 115 -4.07 1.25 3.13
C TRP A 115 -4.11 0.14 2.08
N ALA A 116 -5.23 -0.49 1.79
CA ALA A 116 -5.32 -1.56 0.80
C ALA A 116 -6.41 -1.20 -0.24
N PRO A 117 -6.12 -0.22 -1.12
CA PRO A 117 -7.09 0.27 -2.08
C PRO A 117 -7.25 -0.70 -3.25
N TRP A 118 -8.49 -0.85 -3.66
CA TRP A 118 -8.94 -1.55 -4.84
C TRP A 118 -9.67 -0.58 -5.74
N ILE A 119 -9.67 -0.87 -7.03
CA ILE A 119 -10.33 -0.06 -8.04
C ILE A 119 -11.02 -0.94 -9.07
N ARG A 120 -12.16 -0.51 -9.60
CA ARG A 120 -12.72 -1.13 -10.80
C ARG A 120 -11.80 -0.88 -12.00
N ILE A 121 -11.63 -1.90 -12.84
CA ILE A 121 -10.80 -1.76 -14.05
C ILE A 121 -11.25 -0.60 -14.94
N SER A 122 -12.56 -0.40 -15.10
CA SER A 122 -13.09 0.69 -15.92
C SER A 122 -12.81 2.09 -15.34
N ALA A 123 -12.64 2.21 -14.03
CA ALA A 123 -12.22 3.45 -13.39
C ALA A 123 -10.71 3.67 -13.52
N LEU A 124 -9.91 2.59 -13.39
CA LEU A 124 -8.47 2.61 -13.63
C LEU A 124 -8.12 3.06 -15.05
N GLU A 125 -8.78 2.49 -16.06
CA GLU A 125 -8.61 2.86 -17.47
C GLU A 125 -8.95 4.33 -17.73
N LYS A 126 -10.04 4.84 -17.13
CA LYS A 126 -10.41 6.25 -17.23
C LYS A 126 -9.37 7.18 -16.62
N LEU A 127 -8.78 6.80 -15.48
CA LEU A 127 -7.70 7.58 -14.85
C LEU A 127 -6.45 7.61 -15.73
N HIS A 128 -6.07 6.48 -16.33
CA HIS A 128 -4.97 6.45 -17.31
C HIS A 128 -5.27 7.34 -18.52
N ALA A 129 -6.47 7.26 -19.08
CA ALA A 129 -6.89 8.11 -20.20
C ALA A 129 -6.91 9.61 -19.84
N ALA A 130 -7.18 9.95 -18.58
CA ALA A 130 -7.10 11.31 -18.04
C ALA A 130 -5.65 11.77 -17.73
N GLY A 131 -4.65 10.93 -17.98
CA GLY A 131 -3.24 11.27 -17.82
C GLY A 131 -2.71 11.12 -16.39
N VAL A 132 -3.38 10.36 -15.52
CA VAL A 132 -2.84 9.95 -14.22
C VAL A 132 -1.65 9.02 -14.44
N ARG A 133 -0.51 9.32 -13.80
CA ARG A 133 0.76 8.62 -13.97
C ARG A 133 1.08 7.69 -12.80
N GLY A 134 1.77 6.61 -13.10
CA GLY A 134 2.33 5.68 -12.11
C GLY A 134 1.28 4.83 -11.38
N LEU A 135 0.05 4.77 -11.89
CA LEU A 135 -1.03 3.99 -11.30
C LEU A 135 -1.02 2.57 -11.87
N HIS A 136 -0.78 1.59 -11.01
CA HIS A 136 -0.76 0.17 -11.38
C HIS A 136 -1.71 -0.61 -10.50
N GLY A 137 -2.26 -1.72 -11.03
CA GLY A 137 -3.07 -2.62 -10.24
C GLY A 137 -3.17 -3.99 -10.89
N ALA A 138 -3.21 -5.03 -10.08
CA ALA A 138 -3.34 -6.41 -10.54
C ALA A 138 -4.77 -6.91 -10.32
N PRO A 139 -5.31 -7.74 -11.24
CA PRO A 139 -6.60 -8.37 -11.03
C PRO A 139 -6.54 -9.27 -9.80
N GLY A 140 -7.58 -9.22 -8.97
CA GLY A 140 -7.76 -10.21 -7.90
C GLY A 140 -8.42 -11.48 -8.44
N ASP A 141 -7.98 -12.65 -7.98
CA ASP A 141 -8.67 -13.91 -8.22
C ASP A 141 -9.78 -14.10 -7.19
N LEU A 142 -10.91 -13.42 -7.43
CA LEU A 142 -12.01 -13.32 -6.49
C LEU A 142 -13.20 -14.15 -6.96
N GLY A 143 -13.56 -15.16 -6.16
CA GLY A 143 -14.81 -15.88 -6.28
C GLY A 143 -15.98 -15.04 -5.77
N TYR A 144 -16.93 -14.72 -6.65
CA TYR A 144 -18.12 -13.96 -6.29
C TYR A 144 -19.27 -14.87 -5.86
N ARG A 145 -19.85 -14.59 -4.69
CA ARG A 145 -21.11 -15.23 -4.25
C ARG A 145 -22.29 -14.39 -4.69
N GLY A 146 -23.05 -14.88 -5.67
CA GLY A 146 -24.27 -14.23 -6.18
C GLY A 146 -24.06 -13.64 -7.56
N GLN A 147 -24.29 -12.33 -7.72
CA GLN A 147 -24.05 -11.64 -8.99
C GLN A 147 -22.54 -11.48 -9.24
N PRO A 148 -22.09 -11.54 -10.52
CA PRO A 148 -20.71 -11.20 -10.86
C PRO A 148 -20.47 -9.75 -10.45
N ALA A 149 -19.49 -9.50 -9.58
CA ALA A 149 -19.12 -8.12 -9.31
C ALA A 149 -18.31 -7.56 -10.48
N PRO A 150 -18.18 -6.23 -10.56
CA PRO A 150 -17.23 -5.64 -11.49
C PRO A 150 -15.83 -6.23 -11.29
N PRO A 151 -15.05 -6.41 -12.38
CA PRO A 151 -13.64 -6.75 -12.26
C PRO A 151 -12.91 -5.67 -11.46
N LEU A 152 -12.36 -6.08 -10.31
CA LEU A 152 -11.61 -5.25 -9.37
C LEU A 152 -10.12 -5.57 -9.46
N HIS A 153 -9.31 -4.52 -9.40
CA HIS A 153 -7.86 -4.61 -9.31
C HIS A 153 -7.41 -4.11 -7.94
N CYS A 154 -6.50 -4.85 -7.30
CA CYS A 154 -5.77 -4.38 -6.13
C CYS A 154 -4.71 -3.40 -6.62
N LEU A 155 -4.74 -2.16 -6.13
CA LEU A 155 -3.79 -1.13 -6.54
C LEU A 155 -2.42 -1.37 -5.92
N GLU A 156 -1.39 -1.36 -6.75
CA GLU A 156 0.01 -1.39 -6.34
C GLU A 156 0.48 0.05 -6.12
N VAL A 157 0.44 0.50 -4.87
CA VAL A 157 0.82 1.87 -4.49
C VAL A 157 2.23 1.85 -3.92
N LEU A 158 3.19 2.38 -4.69
CA LEU A 158 4.62 2.39 -4.34
C LEU A 158 4.95 3.42 -3.26
N VAL A 159 6.07 3.20 -2.57
CA VAL A 159 6.52 4.05 -1.47
C VAL A 159 7.36 5.22 -1.98
N HIS A 160 6.86 6.43 -1.75
CA HIS A 160 7.50 7.71 -2.08
C HIS A 160 7.13 8.77 -1.04
N GLY A 161 7.80 9.92 -1.04
CA GLY A 161 7.52 10.96 -0.06
C GLY A 161 7.88 10.55 1.37
N ALA A 162 8.00 11.56 2.21
CA ALA A 162 8.27 11.44 3.63
C ALA A 162 7.58 12.59 4.36
N LEU A 163 7.38 12.42 5.67
CA LEU A 163 6.97 13.56 6.48
C LEU A 163 8.15 14.53 6.66
N HIS A 164 7.83 15.81 6.77
CA HIS A 164 8.77 16.82 7.20
C HIS A 164 9.05 16.62 8.70
N PRO A 165 10.30 16.82 9.18
CA PRO A 165 10.64 16.63 10.59
C PRO A 165 9.80 17.45 11.58
N THR A 166 9.18 18.54 11.14
CA THR A 166 8.26 19.33 11.98
C THR A 166 6.96 18.61 12.33
N SER A 167 6.63 17.50 11.65
CA SER A 167 5.51 16.64 12.01
C SER A 167 5.85 15.67 13.13
N HIS A 168 7.13 15.55 13.52
CA HIS A 168 7.54 14.69 14.62
C HIS A 168 7.00 15.24 15.95
N THR A 169 6.35 14.36 16.70
CA THR A 169 5.91 14.66 18.07
C THR A 169 7.10 14.62 19.04
N PRO A 170 7.00 15.19 20.26
CA PRO A 170 8.09 15.16 21.23
C PRO A 170 8.56 13.74 21.62
N ASP A 171 7.68 12.76 21.53
CA ASP A 171 7.93 11.34 21.81
C ASP A 171 8.39 10.55 20.58
N TRP A 172 8.68 11.23 19.46
CA TRP A 172 9.13 10.61 18.23
C TRP A 172 10.44 9.84 18.43
N GLN A 173 10.40 8.54 18.14
CA GLN A 173 11.53 7.64 18.27
C GLN A 173 12.22 7.42 16.92
N ALA A 174 13.54 7.38 16.93
CA ALA A 174 14.29 6.94 15.75
C ALA A 174 13.96 5.46 15.43
N PRO A 175 13.98 5.06 14.14
CA PRO A 175 13.88 3.66 13.78
C PRO A 175 14.92 2.79 14.49
N CYS A 176 14.58 1.53 14.75
CA CYS A 176 15.49 0.58 15.38
C CYS A 176 16.80 0.47 14.59
N PRO A 177 17.98 0.70 15.21
CA PRO A 177 19.25 0.68 14.48
C PRO A 177 19.62 -0.70 13.93
N ARG A 178 18.97 -1.77 14.44
CA ARG A 178 19.24 -3.15 14.02
C ARG A 178 18.38 -3.61 12.84
N CYS A 179 17.07 -3.40 12.92
CA CYS A 179 16.13 -3.90 11.92
C CYS A 179 15.38 -2.80 11.15
N GLY A 180 15.57 -1.53 11.48
CA GLY A 180 14.88 -0.40 10.83
C GLY A 180 13.41 -0.24 11.21
N SER A 181 12.86 -1.13 12.04
CA SER A 181 11.46 -1.03 12.47
C SER A 181 11.21 0.28 13.24
N HIS A 182 10.10 0.93 12.92
CA HIS A 182 9.66 2.19 13.49
C HIS A 182 8.25 2.02 14.08
N ARG A 183 7.99 2.64 15.24
CA ARG A 183 6.74 2.47 16.00
C ARG A 183 6.00 3.77 16.29
N ASN A 184 6.42 4.90 15.70
CA ASN A 184 5.69 6.16 15.94
C ASN A 184 4.30 6.07 15.30
N GLY A 185 3.34 6.79 15.90
CA GLY A 185 2.00 6.94 15.35
C GLY A 185 1.96 8.01 14.26
N TYR A 186 1.04 7.87 13.31
CA TYR A 186 0.85 8.87 12.26
C TYR A 186 0.26 10.17 12.85
N PRO A 187 0.94 11.32 12.73
CA PRO A 187 0.48 12.59 13.28
C PRO A 187 -0.57 13.24 12.36
N SER A 188 -1.75 12.65 12.24
CA SER A 188 -2.76 12.98 11.22
C SER A 188 -3.20 14.45 11.18
N GLU A 189 -3.21 15.16 12.32
CA GLU A 189 -3.60 16.58 12.39
C GLU A 189 -2.47 17.55 12.05
N SER A 190 -1.21 17.13 12.21
CA SER A 190 -0.01 17.96 12.01
C SER A 190 0.90 17.41 10.91
N ALA A 191 0.38 16.50 10.08
CA ALA A 191 1.09 15.90 8.97
C ALA A 191 1.46 16.96 7.92
N VAL A 192 2.76 17.10 7.70
CA VAL A 192 3.36 18.00 6.72
C VAL A 192 4.31 17.16 5.88
N LEU A 193 4.20 17.25 4.57
CA LEU A 193 5.07 16.53 3.64
C LEU A 193 6.38 17.29 3.41
N ALA A 194 7.48 16.55 3.32
CA ALA A 194 8.77 17.09 2.93
C ALA A 194 8.86 17.24 1.41
N ALA A 195 8.88 18.46 0.90
CA ALA A 195 8.81 18.77 -0.54
C ALA A 195 9.90 18.06 -1.37
N SER A 196 11.12 17.96 -0.83
CA SER A 196 12.28 17.34 -1.49
C SER A 196 12.13 15.83 -1.73
N THR A 197 11.11 15.19 -1.13
CA THR A 197 10.89 13.74 -1.21
C THR A 197 9.71 13.36 -2.11
N LEU A 198 8.97 14.35 -2.62
CA LEU A 198 7.75 14.14 -3.37
C LEU A 198 8.04 13.75 -4.82
N PRO A 199 7.36 12.74 -5.38
CA PRO A 199 7.59 12.30 -6.74
C PRO A 199 6.96 13.26 -7.75
N GLU A 200 7.61 13.43 -8.90
CA GLU A 200 7.09 14.25 -10.02
C GLU A 200 6.33 13.41 -11.07
N ASN A 201 6.59 12.10 -11.10
CA ASN A 201 6.15 11.18 -12.14
C ASN A 201 5.06 10.19 -11.68
N ILE A 202 4.63 10.25 -10.42
CA ILE A 202 3.65 9.34 -9.85
C ILE A 202 2.60 10.16 -9.11
N ASP A 203 1.32 9.86 -9.33
CA ASP A 203 0.22 10.62 -8.76
C ASP A 203 -0.43 9.98 -7.53
N LEU A 204 -0.13 8.71 -7.25
CA LEU A 204 -0.64 7.98 -6.09
C LEU A 204 0.52 7.17 -5.49
N PHE A 205 0.86 7.45 -4.24
CA PHE A 205 1.99 6.82 -3.55
C PHE A 205 1.73 6.71 -2.05
N ARG A 206 2.55 5.96 -1.32
CA ARG A 206 2.51 5.86 0.15
C ARG A 206 3.72 6.51 0.77
N LEU A 207 3.58 7.10 1.96
CA LEU A 207 4.71 7.70 2.66
C LEU A 207 5.73 6.66 3.14
N ARG A 208 7.02 6.99 3.04
CA ARG A 208 8.11 6.12 3.53
C ARG A 208 8.03 5.83 5.02
N ASP A 209 7.67 6.85 5.80
CA ASP A 209 7.64 6.76 7.27
C ASP A 209 6.30 6.20 7.79
N PHE A 210 5.25 6.23 6.95
CA PHE A 210 3.89 5.80 7.27
C PHE A 210 3.20 5.19 6.05
N LYS A 211 3.49 3.92 5.75
CA LYS A 211 3.04 3.28 4.51
C LYS A 211 1.57 2.90 4.49
N THR A 212 0.93 3.02 5.65
CA THR A 212 -0.52 2.97 5.77
C THR A 212 -1.20 4.25 5.25
N VAL A 213 -0.44 5.33 5.06
CA VAL A 213 -0.93 6.61 4.54
C VAL A 213 -0.67 6.68 3.05
N ILE A 214 -1.74 6.83 2.27
CA ILE A 214 -1.70 6.99 0.82
C ILE A 214 -1.89 8.48 0.51
N VAL A 215 -1.05 8.99 -0.38
CA VAL A 215 -1.04 10.37 -0.83
C VAL A 215 -1.29 10.42 -2.33
N ALA A 216 -2.19 11.31 -2.72
CA ALA A 216 -2.54 11.65 -4.09
C ALA A 216 -2.03 13.05 -4.45
N SER A 217 -1.59 13.22 -5.70
CA SER A 217 -1.33 14.55 -6.26
C SER A 217 -2.64 15.27 -6.60
N GLU A 218 -2.58 16.59 -6.72
CA GLU A 218 -3.67 17.42 -7.22
C GLU A 218 -4.26 16.90 -8.55
N ARG A 219 -3.41 16.40 -9.46
CA ARG A 219 -3.85 15.86 -10.74
C ARG A 219 -4.72 14.61 -10.57
N PHE A 220 -4.36 13.70 -9.66
CA PHE A 220 -5.21 12.54 -9.35
C PHE A 220 -6.57 12.98 -8.82
N VAL A 221 -6.57 13.90 -7.86
CA VAL A 221 -7.79 14.41 -7.23
C VAL A 221 -8.71 15.07 -8.24
N GLU A 222 -8.17 15.91 -9.11
CA GLU A 222 -8.96 16.58 -10.15
C GLU A 222 -9.49 15.57 -11.20
N ALA A 223 -8.71 14.56 -11.58
CA ALA A 223 -9.18 13.49 -12.45
C ALA A 223 -10.34 12.69 -11.82
N VAL A 224 -10.20 12.30 -10.55
CA VAL A 224 -11.25 11.59 -9.79
C VAL A 224 -12.54 12.42 -9.74
N LYS A 225 -12.45 13.72 -9.44
CA LYS A 225 -13.60 14.63 -9.39
C LYS A 225 -14.26 14.81 -10.77
N GLN A 226 -13.48 15.04 -11.82
CA GLN A 226 -13.98 15.24 -13.18
C GLN A 226 -14.69 13.99 -13.71
N LEU A 227 -14.12 12.82 -13.44
CA LEU A 227 -14.68 11.52 -13.80
C LEU A 227 -15.83 11.08 -12.88
N ARG A 228 -16.06 11.79 -11.78
CA ARG A 228 -17.06 11.51 -10.74
C ARG A 228 -16.93 10.09 -10.16
N LEU A 229 -15.69 9.64 -9.92
CA LEU A 229 -15.45 8.33 -9.33
C LEU A 229 -15.86 8.32 -7.86
N SER A 230 -16.49 7.23 -7.40
CA SER A 230 -17.06 7.13 -6.05
C SER A 230 -16.16 6.41 -5.05
N ASP A 231 -16.54 6.50 -3.77
CA ASP A 231 -16.00 5.72 -2.63
C ASP A 231 -14.56 6.07 -2.27
N ILE A 232 -14.16 7.32 -2.53
CA ILE A 232 -12.84 7.87 -2.21
C ILE A 232 -12.98 9.32 -1.77
N ALA A 233 -12.27 9.68 -0.71
CA ALA A 233 -12.23 11.03 -0.14
C ALA A 233 -10.79 11.55 -0.05
N PHE A 234 -10.65 12.87 0.08
CA PHE A 234 -9.35 13.54 0.09
C PHE A 234 -9.27 14.58 1.19
N ARG A 235 -8.16 14.58 1.92
CA ARG A 235 -7.78 15.64 2.87
C ARG A 235 -6.52 16.32 2.39
N GLU A 236 -6.54 17.63 2.19
CA GLU A 236 -5.36 18.38 1.75
C GLU A 236 -4.25 18.32 2.82
N LEU A 237 -3.01 18.08 2.37
CA LEU A 237 -1.82 18.03 3.20
C LEU A 237 -0.96 19.27 2.96
N SER A 238 -0.39 19.79 4.04
CA SER A 238 0.60 20.87 3.94
C SER A 238 1.93 20.32 3.42
N VAL A 239 2.65 21.13 2.65
CA VAL A 239 3.99 20.79 2.12
C VAL A 239 4.98 21.85 2.58
N ARG A 240 6.18 21.44 3.01
CA ARG A 240 7.27 22.35 3.39
C ARG A 240 8.58 21.99 2.69
N PRO A 241 9.41 22.99 2.34
CA PRO A 241 10.82 22.75 2.01
C PRO A 241 11.50 21.96 3.13
N GLY A 242 12.51 21.15 2.78
CA GLY A 242 13.28 20.36 3.74
C GLY A 242 14.11 21.19 4.70
#